data_AF-A0A1U8MJ30-F1
#
_entry.id   AF-A0A1U8MJ30-F1
#
_cell.length_a   1.000
_cell.length_b   1.000
_cell.length_c   1.000
_cell.angle_alpha   90.00
_cell.angle_beta   90.00
_cell.angle_gamma   90.00
#
_symmetry.space_group_name_H-M   'P 1'
#
loop_
_entity.id
_entity.type
_entity.pdbx_description
1 polymer ?
#
loop_
_entity_poly.entity_id
_entity_poly.type
_entity_poly.pdbx_seq_one_letter_code
_entity_poly.pdbx_strand_id
1 'polypeptide(L)'
;MQVCCDLEVDVNGEEVFMVDKKTLASFSKRFGGLFGNSMDNSGNLKVVFHDFPGGAVGFELIARFCYNNGRTQITPASVVLLNCAAQFMEMESDGHRPSLLNQTKKSLDGISFWSWSELLVALKECQDLLLSPSKPSLILDKVLDCVVGRLVSPIVASPYTSSSENSSFQCSCDTRSSYSIRNNSSQVSWWFEDLLFLNIDLIGKVIKLMICQHFDHATITKFLFCYQRSRFVTATPTEKCRIMEVIINLLSLLDRNSLSCKHLFDMFRVASSLEKISKHCKSVLETLIGSQLDQATIDFLLVPPPRKKHYMYDMNLVLRLVNAFQNELSCCSSLVRLRKVGSLLDSYLVEVSADSYLTPSKFAALVLLLPDSARESHDRLFQAIDIYLQVHGGICEAEKMRICSALNYAKLSTDALRHLARNSKFPSRIAIQGFINQQSKLENLFEGQKHIDTFSGSISIEESIKENENSDQVLVYAKRVDVPGKTEQLEVQLPGMQFRVTELDKFSGTIHTQIGNIPRTRLSSLGNNARFLPKLCS
;
A
#
# COMPACT_ATOMS: atom_id res chain seq x y z
N MET A 1 -40.50 13.23 -55.83
CA MET A 1 -39.03 13.07 -55.96
C MET A 1 -38.77 11.59 -56.10
N GLN A 2 -38.31 11.14 -57.26
CA GLN A 2 -38.01 9.73 -57.50
C GLN A 2 -36.72 9.41 -56.74
N VAL A 3 -36.81 8.61 -55.68
CA VAL A 3 -35.65 8.21 -54.87
C VAL A 3 -34.89 7.18 -55.71
N CYS A 4 -33.82 7.62 -56.38
CA CYS A 4 -32.97 6.77 -57.19
C CYS A 4 -31.87 6.23 -56.25
N CYS A 5 -32.07 5.04 -55.69
CA CYS A 5 -31.01 4.35 -54.95
C CYS A 5 -30.15 3.59 -55.97
N ASP A 6 -29.08 4.22 -56.43
CA ASP A 6 -28.19 3.72 -57.50
C ASP A 6 -26.85 3.16 -56.99
N LEU A 7 -26.66 3.14 -55.66
CA LEU A 7 -25.44 2.69 -55.00
C LEU A 7 -25.75 1.74 -53.83
N GLU A 8 -25.13 0.55 -53.87
CA GLU A 8 -25.03 -0.39 -52.75
C GLU A 8 -23.79 -0.07 -51.92
N VAL A 9 -23.95 0.17 -50.62
CA VAL A 9 -22.83 0.36 -49.69
C VAL A 9 -22.87 -0.72 -48.63
N ASP A 10 -21.90 -1.63 -48.70
CA ASP A 10 -21.68 -2.71 -47.72
C ASP A 10 -20.72 -2.21 -46.65
N VAL A 11 -21.18 -2.14 -45.40
CA VAL A 11 -20.44 -1.57 -44.28
C VAL A 11 -19.99 -2.68 -43.35
N ASN A 12 -18.68 -2.91 -43.30
CA ASN A 12 -17.98 -3.90 -42.49
C ASN A 12 -18.49 -5.35 -42.65
N GLY A 13 -19.24 -5.65 -43.71
CA GLY A 13 -19.95 -6.93 -43.86
C GLY A 13 -21.11 -7.13 -42.87
N GLU A 14 -21.51 -6.07 -42.16
CA GLU A 14 -22.61 -6.08 -41.18
C GLU A 14 -23.95 -5.79 -41.87
N GLU A 15 -24.03 -4.67 -42.58
CA GLU A 15 -25.25 -4.20 -43.25
C GLU A 15 -24.96 -3.60 -44.63
N VAL A 16 -25.93 -3.73 -45.54
CA VAL A 16 -25.87 -3.16 -46.89
C VAL A 16 -26.94 -2.07 -47.02
N PHE A 17 -26.51 -0.86 -47.38
CA PHE A 17 -27.36 0.30 -47.55
C PHE A 17 -27.58 0.62 -49.03
N MET A 18 -28.83 0.91 -49.39
CA MET A 18 -29.22 1.41 -50.70
C MET A 18 -29.32 2.93 -50.67
N VAL A 19 -28.39 3.61 -51.33
CA VAL A 19 -28.22 5.06 -51.23
C VAL A 19 -28.08 5.71 -52.61
N ASP A 20 -28.22 7.03 -52.64
CA ASP A 20 -28.11 7.87 -53.84
C ASP A 20 -26.68 8.41 -53.93
N LYS A 21 -25.99 8.01 -54.99
CA LYS A 21 -24.62 8.36 -55.31
C LYS A 21 -24.39 9.86 -55.30
N LYS A 22 -25.30 10.62 -55.92
CA LYS A 22 -25.19 12.09 -56.07
C LYS A 22 -25.26 12.78 -54.72
N THR A 23 -26.20 12.38 -53.87
CA THR A 23 -26.40 12.93 -52.52
C THR A 23 -25.14 12.73 -51.68
N LEU A 24 -24.59 11.51 -51.64
CA LEU A 24 -23.40 11.24 -50.83
C LEU A 24 -22.13 11.91 -51.37
N ALA A 25 -21.90 11.86 -52.69
CA ALA A 25 -20.76 12.52 -53.32
C ALA A 25 -20.78 14.05 -53.14
N SER A 26 -21.96 14.64 -52.91
CA SER A 26 -22.12 16.06 -52.70
C SER A 26 -21.60 16.58 -51.35
N PHE A 27 -21.41 15.68 -50.37
CA PHE A 27 -20.94 15.98 -49.01
C PHE A 27 -19.65 15.26 -48.62
N SER A 28 -19.30 14.15 -49.29
CA SER A 28 -18.10 13.36 -48.99
C SER A 28 -17.11 13.41 -50.15
N LYS A 29 -15.91 13.93 -49.88
CA LYS A 29 -14.81 13.92 -50.85
C LYS A 29 -14.39 12.50 -51.21
N ARG A 30 -14.40 11.58 -50.24
CA ARG A 30 -14.10 10.16 -50.48
C ARG A 30 -15.06 9.55 -51.50
N PHE A 31 -16.36 9.75 -51.37
CA PHE A 31 -17.30 9.31 -52.40
C PHE A 31 -17.11 10.06 -53.73
N GLY A 32 -16.87 11.37 -53.69
CA GLY A 32 -16.54 12.14 -54.90
C GLY A 32 -15.33 11.58 -55.66
N GLY A 33 -14.27 11.19 -54.95
CA GLY A 33 -13.06 10.58 -55.50
C GLY A 33 -13.29 9.16 -56.03
N LEU A 34 -14.11 8.35 -55.34
CA LEU A 34 -14.47 7.00 -55.80
C LEU A 34 -15.29 7.02 -57.10
N PHE A 35 -16.08 8.06 -57.31
CA PHE A 35 -17.01 8.13 -58.44
C PHE A 35 -16.52 8.97 -59.63
N GLY A 36 -15.53 9.85 -59.44
CA GLY A 36 -14.90 10.64 -60.50
C GLY A 36 -15.89 11.40 -61.41
N ASN A 37 -15.42 11.83 -62.59
CA ASN A 37 -16.26 12.49 -63.60
C ASN A 37 -17.19 11.52 -64.37
N SER A 38 -17.16 10.21 -64.08
CA SER A 38 -18.05 9.22 -64.72
C SER A 38 -19.38 9.13 -63.95
N MET A 39 -20.26 10.10 -64.20
CA MET A 39 -21.64 10.06 -63.73
C MET A 39 -22.58 9.23 -64.61
N ASP A 40 -22.07 8.63 -65.71
CA ASP A 40 -22.88 7.99 -66.75
C ASP A 40 -22.86 6.45 -66.77
N ASN A 41 -22.24 5.77 -65.79
CA ASN A 41 -22.32 4.30 -65.75
C ASN A 41 -23.62 3.83 -65.08
N SER A 42 -24.58 3.39 -65.91
CA SER A 42 -25.89 2.79 -65.57
C SER A 42 -25.84 1.43 -64.86
N GLY A 43 -24.70 1.04 -64.28
CA GLY A 43 -24.55 -0.22 -63.55
C GLY A 43 -24.72 -0.02 -62.04
N ASN A 44 -25.35 -0.98 -61.36
CA ASN A 44 -25.40 -1.00 -59.89
C ASN A 44 -23.97 -0.99 -59.33
N LEU A 45 -23.56 0.13 -58.75
CA LEU A 45 -22.26 0.27 -58.12
C LEU A 45 -22.34 -0.31 -56.71
N LYS A 46 -21.36 -1.13 -56.32
CA LYS A 46 -21.20 -1.61 -54.95
C LYS A 46 -19.90 -1.09 -54.37
N VAL A 47 -19.99 -0.39 -53.23
CA VAL A 47 -18.85 0.05 -52.42
C VAL A 47 -18.83 -0.78 -51.15
N VAL A 48 -17.65 -1.29 -50.79
CA VAL A 48 -17.45 -2.07 -49.57
C VAL A 48 -16.49 -1.32 -48.66
N PHE A 49 -16.93 -1.02 -47.44
CA PHE A 49 -16.06 -0.54 -46.37
C PHE A 49 -15.75 -1.70 -45.44
N HIS A 50 -14.47 -1.89 -45.10
CA HIS A 50 -14.07 -2.96 -44.17
C HIS A 50 -13.86 -2.48 -42.73
N ASP A 51 -13.60 -1.19 -42.52
CA ASP A 51 -13.32 -0.61 -41.20
C ASP A 51 -13.99 0.77 -41.00
N PHE A 52 -15.26 0.89 -41.36
CA PHE A 52 -16.02 2.12 -41.16
C PHE A 52 -16.16 2.42 -39.65
N PRO A 53 -15.83 3.65 -39.17
CA PRO A 53 -15.94 4.00 -37.76
C PRO A 53 -17.37 3.86 -37.23
N GLY A 54 -17.56 3.02 -36.22
CA GLY A 54 -18.87 2.68 -35.63
C GLY A 54 -19.80 1.86 -36.53
N GLY A 55 -19.24 1.18 -37.54
CA GLY A 55 -19.96 0.20 -38.35
C GLY A 55 -21.18 0.77 -39.06
N ALA A 56 -22.22 -0.07 -39.18
CA ALA A 56 -23.47 0.30 -39.85
C ALA A 56 -24.13 1.54 -39.22
N VAL A 57 -24.14 1.66 -37.89
CA VAL A 57 -24.72 2.80 -37.15
C VAL A 57 -23.99 4.10 -37.48
N GLY A 58 -22.66 4.05 -37.55
CA GLY A 58 -21.86 5.20 -37.96
C GLY A 58 -22.21 5.66 -39.37
N PHE A 59 -22.36 4.73 -40.31
CA PHE A 59 -22.71 5.05 -41.69
C PHE A 59 -24.12 5.61 -41.82
N GLU A 60 -25.10 5.05 -41.10
CA GLU A 60 -26.48 5.54 -41.07
C GLU A 60 -26.52 7.02 -40.65
N LEU A 61 -25.76 7.40 -39.61
CA LEU A 61 -25.67 8.78 -39.14
C LEU A 61 -25.08 9.72 -40.21
N ILE A 62 -24.08 9.28 -40.96
CA ILE A 62 -23.52 10.03 -42.09
C ILE A 62 -24.54 10.15 -43.23
N ALA A 63 -25.20 9.06 -43.60
CA ALA A 63 -26.23 9.08 -44.63
C ALA A 63 -27.36 10.05 -44.24
N ARG A 64 -27.83 9.98 -42.99
CA ARG A 64 -28.86 10.88 -42.45
C ARG A 64 -28.43 12.34 -42.52
N PHE A 65 -27.16 12.65 -42.28
CA PHE A 65 -26.63 14.00 -42.49
C PHE A 65 -26.73 14.46 -43.95
N CYS A 66 -26.31 13.62 -44.89
CA CYS A 66 -26.33 13.93 -46.31
C CYS A 66 -27.77 14.14 -46.83
N TYR A 67 -28.70 13.25 -46.46
CA TYR A 67 -30.11 13.33 -46.87
C TYR A 67 -30.87 14.49 -46.21
N ASN A 68 -30.49 14.90 -45.01
CA ASN A 68 -31.06 16.06 -44.32
C ASN A 68 -30.40 17.39 -44.70
N ASN A 69 -29.73 17.44 -45.85
CA ASN A 69 -29.08 18.62 -46.39
C ASN A 69 -28.05 19.23 -45.42
N GLY A 70 -27.32 18.36 -44.72
CA GLY A 70 -26.27 18.67 -43.77
C GLY A 70 -26.74 19.21 -42.41
N ARG A 71 -27.96 18.85 -42.00
CA ARG A 71 -28.49 19.10 -40.66
C ARG A 71 -28.57 17.80 -39.86
N THR A 72 -27.85 17.73 -38.75
CA THR A 72 -27.98 16.67 -37.75
C THR A 72 -27.96 17.21 -36.34
N GLN A 73 -28.66 16.53 -35.44
CA GLN A 73 -28.49 16.77 -34.01
C GLN A 73 -27.20 16.09 -33.56
N ILE A 74 -26.27 16.89 -33.05
CA ILE A 74 -25.00 16.41 -32.48
C ILE A 74 -25.20 16.33 -30.97
N THR A 75 -25.16 15.12 -30.43
CA THR A 75 -25.27 14.85 -29.00
C THR A 75 -23.93 14.38 -28.45
N PRO A 76 -23.67 14.47 -27.13
CA PRO A 76 -22.44 13.95 -26.52
C PRO A 76 -22.21 12.44 -26.76
N ALA A 77 -23.28 11.67 -26.96
CA ALA A 77 -23.19 10.25 -27.35
C ALA A 77 -22.78 10.06 -28.81
N SER A 78 -23.20 10.95 -29.71
CA SER A 78 -22.98 10.77 -31.14
C SER A 78 -21.78 11.56 -31.69
N VAL A 79 -21.29 12.56 -30.96
CA VAL A 79 -20.28 13.52 -31.46
C VAL A 79 -18.93 12.88 -31.76
N VAL A 80 -18.47 11.93 -30.94
CA VAL A 80 -17.20 11.22 -31.15
C VAL A 80 -17.29 10.37 -32.42
N LEU A 81 -18.34 9.54 -32.51
CA LEU A 81 -18.63 8.71 -33.66
C LEU A 81 -18.77 9.53 -34.95
N LEU A 82 -19.59 10.58 -34.92
CA LEU A 82 -19.79 11.48 -36.05
C LEU A 82 -18.50 12.15 -36.50
N ASN A 83 -17.63 12.54 -35.57
CA ASN A 83 -16.34 13.16 -35.93
C ASN A 83 -15.42 12.16 -36.63
N CYS A 84 -15.28 10.94 -36.09
CA CYS A 84 -14.50 9.86 -36.70
C CYS A 84 -15.03 9.48 -38.07
N ALA A 85 -16.34 9.27 -38.20
CA ALA A 85 -16.99 8.93 -39.45
C ALA A 85 -16.89 10.06 -40.48
N ALA A 86 -17.07 11.32 -40.06
CA ALA A 86 -16.90 12.48 -40.94
C ALA A 86 -15.45 12.64 -41.41
N GLN A 87 -14.47 12.34 -40.57
CA GLN A 87 -13.05 12.34 -40.93
C GLN A 87 -12.74 11.21 -41.92
N PHE A 88 -13.23 10.00 -41.67
CA PHE A 88 -13.08 8.85 -42.58
C PHE A 88 -13.70 9.11 -43.97
N MET A 89 -14.81 9.84 -43.99
CA MET A 89 -15.53 10.21 -45.22
C MET A 89 -15.07 11.54 -45.83
N GLU A 90 -14.05 12.19 -45.25
CA GLU A 90 -13.46 13.43 -45.73
C GLU A 90 -14.51 14.54 -45.96
N MET A 91 -15.42 14.71 -44.98
CA MET A 91 -16.56 15.65 -45.07
C MET A 91 -16.19 17.08 -44.64
N GLU A 92 -15.17 17.63 -45.30
CA GLU A 92 -14.70 19.00 -45.10
C GLU A 92 -15.45 20.01 -45.98
N SER A 93 -15.48 21.27 -45.55
CA SER A 93 -16.19 22.33 -46.27
C SER A 93 -15.32 22.93 -47.36
N ASP A 94 -15.72 22.78 -48.63
CA ASP A 94 -15.12 23.48 -49.77
C ASP A 94 -15.94 24.71 -50.23
N GLY A 95 -16.92 25.19 -49.44
CA GLY A 95 -17.75 26.34 -49.84
C GLY A 95 -18.95 26.64 -48.94
N HIS A 96 -20.12 26.94 -49.53
CA HIS A 96 -21.36 27.31 -48.84
C HIS A 96 -22.13 26.15 -48.16
N ARG A 97 -21.60 24.92 -48.23
CA ARG A 97 -22.29 23.75 -47.68
C ARG A 97 -21.87 23.46 -46.23
N PRO A 98 -22.78 22.97 -45.39
CA PRO A 98 -22.46 22.57 -44.04
C PRO A 98 -21.45 21.41 -44.02
N SER A 99 -20.32 21.59 -43.34
CA SER A 99 -19.37 20.50 -43.06
C SER A 99 -19.67 19.87 -41.72
N LEU A 100 -19.89 18.55 -41.72
CA LEU A 100 -20.08 17.76 -40.51
C LEU A 100 -18.84 17.79 -39.61
N LEU A 101 -17.64 17.77 -40.21
CA LEU A 101 -16.38 17.86 -39.46
C LEU A 101 -16.30 19.19 -38.69
N ASN A 102 -16.70 20.30 -39.29
CA ASN A 102 -16.71 21.61 -38.60
C ASN A 102 -17.81 21.70 -37.53
N GLN A 103 -19.00 21.13 -37.78
CA GLN A 103 -20.07 21.10 -36.79
C GLN A 103 -19.70 20.28 -35.55
N THR A 104 -19.08 19.11 -35.76
CA THR A 104 -18.60 18.25 -34.66
C THR A 104 -17.44 18.90 -33.91
N LYS A 105 -16.45 19.50 -34.60
CA LYS A 105 -15.39 20.28 -33.96
C LYS A 105 -15.94 21.42 -33.10
N LYS A 106 -16.90 22.19 -33.62
CA LYS A 106 -17.56 23.27 -32.87
C LYS A 106 -18.29 22.77 -31.62
N SER A 107 -18.94 21.60 -31.70
CA SER A 107 -19.55 20.95 -30.54
C SER A 107 -18.49 20.51 -29.52
N LEU A 108 -17.36 19.97 -29.98
CA LEU A 108 -16.24 19.56 -29.15
C LEU A 108 -15.49 20.75 -28.51
N ASP A 109 -15.52 21.93 -29.11
CA ASP A 109 -14.96 23.13 -28.48
C ASP A 109 -15.81 23.60 -27.28
N GLY A 110 -17.06 23.15 -27.19
CA GLY A 110 -17.98 23.40 -26.07
C GLY A 110 -17.99 22.33 -24.97
N ILE A 111 -17.07 21.33 -24.99
CA ILE A 111 -17.07 20.21 -24.03
C ILE A 111 -17.01 20.67 -22.57
N SER A 112 -16.33 21.79 -22.30
CA SER A 112 -16.19 22.34 -20.95
C SER A 112 -17.54 22.60 -20.25
N PHE A 113 -18.59 22.88 -21.04
CA PHE A 113 -19.95 23.17 -20.56
C PHE A 113 -20.85 21.94 -20.43
N TRP A 114 -20.40 20.75 -20.85
CA TRP A 114 -21.21 19.53 -20.76
C TRP A 114 -21.41 19.10 -19.30
N SER A 115 -22.51 18.43 -19.00
CA SER A 115 -22.75 17.78 -17.71
C SER A 115 -21.78 16.61 -17.46
N TRP A 116 -21.68 16.14 -16.21
CA TRP A 116 -20.83 14.98 -15.87
C TRP A 116 -21.27 13.72 -16.62
N SER A 117 -22.57 13.44 -16.68
CA SER A 117 -23.14 12.33 -17.42
C SER A 117 -22.79 12.36 -18.91
N GLU A 118 -22.83 13.55 -19.53
CA GLU A 118 -22.47 13.71 -20.95
C GLU A 118 -21.00 13.44 -21.22
N LEU A 119 -20.10 13.83 -20.31
CA LEU A 119 -18.67 13.49 -20.40
C LEU A 119 -18.43 11.98 -20.27
N LEU A 120 -19.11 11.31 -19.33
CA LEU A 120 -18.97 9.86 -19.15
C LEU A 120 -19.46 9.08 -20.37
N VAL A 121 -20.58 9.51 -20.95
CA VAL A 121 -21.11 8.91 -22.18
C VAL A 121 -20.12 9.09 -23.33
N ALA A 122 -19.59 10.29 -23.54
CA ALA A 122 -18.58 10.53 -24.57
C ALA A 122 -17.30 9.72 -24.35
N LEU A 123 -16.86 9.56 -23.09
CA LEU A 123 -15.69 8.75 -22.74
C LEU A 123 -15.90 7.26 -23.02
N LYS A 124 -17.11 6.74 -22.76
CA LYS A 124 -17.49 5.37 -23.09
C LYS A 124 -17.47 5.12 -24.60
N GLU A 125 -18.03 6.04 -25.38
CA GLU A 125 -18.00 5.98 -26.85
C GLU A 125 -16.56 6.03 -27.39
N CYS A 126 -15.70 6.88 -26.82
CA CYS A 126 -14.28 6.87 -27.14
C CYS A 126 -13.65 5.49 -26.86
N GLN A 127 -14.01 4.82 -25.75
CA GLN A 127 -13.48 3.50 -25.41
C GLN A 127 -13.86 2.44 -26.44
N ASP A 128 -15.10 2.42 -26.90
CA ASP A 128 -15.60 1.45 -27.87
C ASP A 128 -14.99 1.68 -29.26
N LEU A 129 -14.74 2.94 -29.63
CA LEU A 129 -14.14 3.34 -30.91
C LEU A 129 -12.61 3.22 -30.96
N LEU A 130 -11.92 3.01 -29.83
CA LEU A 130 -10.46 2.78 -29.81
C LEU A 130 -10.03 1.51 -30.53
N LEU A 131 -10.98 0.61 -30.84
CA LEU A 131 -10.76 -0.60 -31.62
C LEU A 131 -10.69 -0.33 -33.15
N SER A 132 -11.03 0.87 -33.62
CA SER A 132 -11.02 1.25 -35.04
C SER A 132 -9.66 1.84 -35.49
N PRO A 133 -9.24 1.63 -36.76
CA PRO A 133 -7.98 2.15 -37.29
C PRO A 133 -7.87 3.69 -37.26
N SER A 134 -8.99 4.42 -37.29
CA SER A 134 -9.02 5.88 -37.11
C SER A 134 -9.05 6.23 -35.63
N LYS A 135 -7.91 6.16 -34.94
CA LYS A 135 -7.82 6.43 -33.50
C LYS A 135 -8.31 7.86 -33.18
N PRO A 136 -9.35 8.05 -32.35
CA PRO A 136 -9.81 9.37 -31.93
C PRO A 136 -8.87 10.02 -30.89
N SER A 137 -7.55 9.87 -31.01
CA SER A 137 -6.61 10.20 -29.93
C SER A 137 -6.77 11.64 -29.45
N LEU A 138 -6.93 12.59 -30.38
CA LEU A 138 -7.11 14.00 -30.05
C LEU A 138 -8.44 14.30 -29.32
N ILE A 139 -9.52 13.60 -29.68
CA ILE A 139 -10.84 13.78 -29.05
C ILE A 139 -10.82 13.15 -27.66
N LEU A 140 -10.25 11.95 -27.55
CA LEU A 140 -10.08 11.26 -26.28
C LEU A 140 -9.27 12.12 -25.31
N ASP A 141 -8.16 12.71 -25.73
CA ASP A 141 -7.34 13.57 -24.89
C ASP A 141 -8.14 14.79 -24.40
N LYS A 142 -8.89 15.47 -25.28
CA LYS A 142 -9.80 16.58 -24.89
C LYS A 142 -10.86 16.14 -23.87
N VAL A 143 -11.51 14.99 -24.07
CA VAL A 143 -12.53 14.46 -23.15
C VAL A 143 -11.91 14.11 -21.81
N LEU A 144 -10.75 13.45 -21.81
CA LEU A 144 -10.02 13.10 -20.59
C LEU A 144 -9.58 14.35 -19.83
N ASP A 145 -9.06 15.36 -20.50
CA ASP A 145 -8.69 16.64 -19.89
C ASP A 145 -9.88 17.30 -19.20
N CYS A 146 -11.07 17.27 -19.82
CA CYS A 146 -12.29 17.81 -19.22
C CYS A 146 -12.79 16.99 -18.03
N VAL A 147 -12.73 15.65 -18.12
CA VAL A 147 -13.11 14.75 -17.02
C VAL A 147 -12.19 14.96 -15.83
N VAL A 148 -10.87 14.89 -16.04
CA VAL A 148 -9.87 15.06 -14.96
C VAL A 148 -9.91 16.48 -14.41
N GLY A 149 -10.00 17.50 -15.27
CA GLY A 149 -10.10 18.90 -14.83
C GLY A 149 -11.33 19.15 -13.96
N ARG A 150 -12.43 18.44 -14.20
CA ARG A 150 -13.63 18.51 -13.36
C ARG A 150 -13.47 17.79 -12.02
N LEU A 151 -12.73 16.69 -11.99
CA LEU A 151 -12.41 15.97 -10.74
C LEU A 151 -11.51 16.81 -9.84
N VAL A 152 -10.51 17.49 -10.42
CA VAL A 152 -9.57 18.36 -9.71
C VAL A 152 -10.25 19.64 -9.21
N SER A 153 -11.34 20.09 -9.85
CA SER A 153 -12.03 21.32 -9.47
C SER A 153 -12.82 21.18 -8.16
N PRO A 154 -12.54 22.00 -7.12
CA PRO A 154 -13.22 21.91 -5.83
C PRO A 154 -14.68 22.39 -5.86
N ILE A 155 -15.15 22.94 -6.98
CA ILE A 155 -16.47 23.59 -7.10
C ILE A 155 -17.60 22.58 -7.35
N VAL A 156 -17.30 21.39 -7.88
CA VAL A 156 -18.32 20.35 -8.12
C VAL A 156 -18.44 19.47 -6.88
N ALA A 157 -19.16 19.97 -5.86
CA ALA A 157 -19.85 19.06 -4.96
C ALA A 157 -20.76 18.16 -5.81
N SER A 158 -20.71 16.85 -5.57
CA SER A 158 -21.53 15.78 -6.17
C SER A 158 -22.71 16.27 -7.03
N PRO A 159 -22.86 15.80 -8.29
CA PRO A 159 -24.05 16.08 -9.11
C PRO A 159 -25.36 15.67 -8.43
N TYR A 160 -25.28 14.79 -7.42
CA TYR A 160 -26.38 14.27 -6.63
C TYR A 160 -26.52 15.03 -5.29
N THR A 161 -26.74 16.35 -5.33
CA THR A 161 -27.27 17.07 -4.16
C THR A 161 -28.78 17.28 -4.29
N SER A 162 -29.50 16.23 -4.65
CA SER A 162 -30.90 16.08 -4.22
C SER A 162 -31.39 14.65 -4.45
N SER A 163 -31.89 14.09 -3.35
CA SER A 163 -32.79 12.94 -3.24
C SER A 163 -32.21 11.52 -3.26
N SER A 164 -32.59 10.85 -2.17
CA SER A 164 -32.87 9.43 -2.02
C SER A 164 -31.72 8.49 -1.68
N GLU A 165 -31.72 8.13 -0.40
CA GLU A 165 -31.37 6.82 0.11
C GLU A 165 -31.70 5.72 -0.91
N ASN A 166 -30.67 5.01 -1.41
CA ASN A 166 -30.81 3.62 -1.84
C ASN A 166 -29.44 2.93 -1.95
N SER A 167 -29.25 1.97 -1.03
CA SER A 167 -28.51 0.71 -1.17
C SER A 167 -27.29 0.63 -2.12
N SER A 168 -26.29 1.48 -1.95
CA SER A 168 -24.99 1.27 -2.59
C SER A 168 -24.20 0.19 -1.82
N PHE A 169 -23.63 -0.76 -2.56
CA PHE A 169 -22.67 -1.72 -2.04
C PHE A 169 -21.50 -0.95 -1.43
N GLN A 170 -21.56 -0.79 -0.12
CA GLN A 170 -20.57 -0.05 0.62
C GLN A 170 -19.25 -0.83 0.56
N CYS A 171 -18.34 -0.42 -0.33
CA CYS A 171 -16.92 -0.77 -0.23
C CYS A 171 -16.37 -0.09 1.03
N SER A 172 -16.71 -0.67 2.19
CA SER A 172 -16.20 -0.25 3.48
C SER A 172 -14.74 -0.69 3.56
N CYS A 173 -13.83 0.28 3.41
CA CYS A 173 -12.39 0.07 3.56
C CYS A 173 -11.95 0.01 5.03
N ASP A 174 -12.88 0.16 5.99
CA ASP A 174 -12.53 0.27 7.40
C ASP A 174 -13.06 -0.94 8.19
N THR A 175 -12.13 -1.80 8.59
CA THR A 175 -12.40 -2.81 9.62
C THR A 175 -12.53 -2.09 10.96
N ARG A 176 -13.78 -1.83 11.38
CA ARG A 176 -14.21 -1.46 12.74
C ARG A 176 -13.45 -0.29 13.38
N SER A 177 -14.01 0.92 13.28
CA SER A 177 -13.91 1.90 14.37
C SER A 177 -15.28 2.52 14.62
N SER A 178 -15.73 2.38 15.86
CA SER A 178 -16.96 2.96 16.37
C SER A 178 -16.76 4.46 16.59
N TYR A 179 -17.76 5.24 16.20
CA TYR A 179 -17.97 6.67 16.48
C TYR A 179 -17.15 7.71 15.69
N SER A 180 -17.91 8.47 14.88
CA SER A 180 -17.74 9.85 14.44
C SER A 180 -16.58 10.26 13.53
N ILE A 181 -16.68 9.94 12.23
CA ILE A 181 -16.36 10.85 11.10
C ILE A 181 -17.33 10.53 9.94
N ARG A 182 -18.61 10.83 10.09
CA ARG A 182 -19.61 10.70 9.02
C ARG A 182 -19.83 12.08 8.44
N ASN A 183 -19.01 12.48 7.47
CA ASN A 183 -19.37 13.49 6.44
C ASN A 183 -18.32 13.76 5.34
N ASN A 184 -17.05 13.33 5.47
CA ASN A 184 -16.03 13.63 4.43
C ASN A 184 -15.71 12.47 3.46
N SER A 185 -16.06 11.22 3.77
CA SER A 185 -15.74 10.07 2.89
C SER A 185 -16.65 9.97 1.67
N SER A 186 -17.90 10.45 1.76
CA SER A 186 -18.87 10.46 0.66
C SER A 186 -18.54 11.50 -0.42
N GLN A 187 -17.86 12.60 -0.08
CA GLN A 187 -17.52 13.65 -1.04
C GLN A 187 -16.24 13.36 -1.84
N VAL A 188 -15.40 12.42 -1.40
CA VAL A 188 -14.15 12.08 -2.11
C VAL A 188 -14.32 10.87 -3.05
N SER A 189 -15.33 10.03 -2.79
CA SER A 189 -15.56 8.76 -3.51
C SER A 189 -16.73 8.78 -4.49
N TRP A 190 -17.44 9.91 -4.66
CA TRP A 190 -18.66 9.98 -5.46
C TRP A 190 -18.48 9.53 -6.92
N TRP A 191 -17.29 9.72 -7.48
CA TRP A 191 -16.97 9.40 -8.88
C TRP A 191 -16.36 8.01 -9.07
N PHE A 192 -16.11 7.24 -7.99
CA PHE A 192 -15.40 5.96 -8.11
C PHE A 192 -16.18 4.99 -8.99
N GLU A 193 -17.47 4.78 -8.67
CA GLU A 193 -18.37 3.89 -9.41
C GLU A 193 -18.52 4.31 -10.87
N ASP A 194 -18.62 5.62 -11.11
CA ASP A 194 -18.76 6.22 -12.43
C ASP A 194 -17.57 5.94 -13.35
N LEU A 195 -16.38 5.68 -12.81
CA LEU A 195 -15.17 5.38 -13.60
C LEU A 195 -14.75 3.90 -13.57
N LEU A 196 -15.52 3.00 -12.94
CA LEU A 196 -15.20 1.56 -12.93
C LEU A 196 -15.35 0.88 -14.30
N PHE A 197 -16.06 1.50 -15.24
CA PHE A 197 -16.23 0.96 -16.60
C PHE A 197 -14.94 1.05 -17.46
N LEU A 198 -13.96 1.85 -17.02
CA LEU A 198 -12.72 2.09 -17.76
C LEU A 198 -11.97 0.79 -18.02
N ASN A 199 -11.52 0.59 -19.25
CA ASN A 199 -10.63 -0.51 -19.59
C ASN A 199 -9.21 -0.29 -19.02
N ILE A 200 -8.40 -1.35 -19.07
CA ILE A 200 -7.05 -1.39 -18.48
C ILE A 200 -6.11 -0.37 -19.15
N ASP A 201 -6.35 -0.02 -20.41
CA ASP A 201 -5.50 0.93 -21.14
C ASP A 201 -5.86 2.39 -20.81
N LEU A 202 -7.15 2.70 -20.64
CA LEU A 202 -7.63 4.04 -20.34
C LEU A 202 -7.40 4.44 -18.88
N ILE A 203 -7.54 3.51 -17.93
CA ILE A 203 -7.24 3.80 -16.52
C ILE A 203 -5.81 4.33 -16.37
N GLY A 204 -4.85 3.77 -17.10
CA GLY A 204 -3.47 4.24 -17.08
C GLY A 204 -3.30 5.67 -17.60
N LYS A 205 -4.07 6.09 -18.61
CA LYS A 205 -4.06 7.47 -19.11
C LYS A 205 -4.72 8.43 -18.12
N VAL A 206 -5.88 8.06 -17.58
CA VAL A 206 -6.64 8.86 -16.61
C VAL A 206 -5.79 9.14 -15.37
N ILE A 207 -5.15 8.12 -14.80
CA ILE A 207 -4.30 8.30 -13.62
C ILE A 207 -3.09 9.17 -13.91
N LYS A 208 -2.41 8.97 -15.05
CA LYS A 208 -1.28 9.83 -15.43
C LYS A 208 -1.69 11.30 -15.57
N LEU A 209 -2.85 11.56 -16.18
CA LEU A 209 -3.40 12.91 -16.30
C LEU A 209 -3.78 13.49 -14.94
N MET A 210 -4.37 12.70 -14.03
CA MET A 210 -4.64 13.13 -12.64
C MET A 210 -3.37 13.55 -11.91
N ILE A 211 -2.28 12.79 -12.06
CA ILE A 211 -0.97 13.13 -11.48
C ILE A 211 -0.42 14.42 -12.11
N CYS A 212 -0.50 14.56 -13.44
CA CYS A 212 -0.06 15.78 -14.14
C CYS A 212 -0.85 17.02 -13.72
N GLN A 213 -2.11 16.87 -13.31
CA GLN A 213 -2.96 17.95 -12.80
C GLN A 213 -2.91 18.10 -11.27
N HIS A 214 -1.92 17.50 -10.59
CA HIS A 214 -1.70 17.60 -9.14
C HIS A 214 -2.89 17.13 -8.28
N PHE A 215 -3.64 16.13 -8.74
CA PHE A 215 -4.70 15.52 -7.95
C PHE A 215 -4.15 14.78 -6.73
N ASP A 216 -4.94 14.67 -5.65
CA ASP A 216 -4.48 14.05 -4.41
C ASP A 216 -4.12 12.56 -4.60
N HIS A 217 -2.85 12.23 -4.36
CA HIS A 217 -2.32 10.88 -4.52
C HIS A 217 -2.97 9.86 -3.56
N ALA A 218 -3.44 10.27 -2.38
CA ALA A 218 -4.12 9.38 -1.46
C ALA A 218 -5.49 8.96 -2.00
N THR A 219 -6.22 9.88 -2.64
CA THR A 219 -7.49 9.60 -3.32
C THR A 219 -7.27 8.71 -4.54
N ILE A 220 -6.26 8.97 -5.36
CA ILE A 220 -5.90 8.10 -6.50
C ILE A 220 -5.61 6.67 -6.02
N THR A 221 -4.82 6.53 -4.96
CA THR A 221 -4.48 5.23 -4.37
C THR A 221 -5.73 4.46 -3.95
N LYS A 222 -6.68 5.12 -3.26
CA LYS A 222 -7.96 4.52 -2.87
C LYS A 222 -8.78 4.08 -4.09
N PHE A 223 -8.84 4.91 -5.13
CA PHE A 223 -9.54 4.58 -6.37
C PHE A 223 -8.90 3.38 -7.07
N LEU A 224 -7.57 3.31 -7.16
CA LEU A 224 -6.86 2.17 -7.76
C LEU A 224 -7.15 0.85 -7.04
N PHE A 225 -7.20 0.84 -5.70
CA PHE A 225 -7.59 -0.35 -4.95
C PHE A 225 -9.07 -0.71 -5.16
N CYS A 226 -9.96 0.28 -5.26
CA CYS A 226 -11.37 0.06 -5.60
C CYS A 226 -11.52 -0.56 -6.99
N TYR A 227 -10.84 0.00 -7.99
CA TYR A 227 -10.79 -0.49 -9.37
C TYR A 227 -10.27 -1.92 -9.44
N GLN A 228 -9.17 -2.23 -8.73
CA GLN A 228 -8.64 -3.59 -8.64
C GLN A 228 -9.71 -4.57 -8.14
N ARG A 229 -10.34 -4.26 -7.01
CA ARG A 229 -11.31 -5.15 -6.35
C ARG A 229 -12.51 -5.40 -7.23
N SER A 230 -13.06 -4.34 -7.85
CA SER A 230 -14.21 -4.46 -8.76
C SER A 230 -13.88 -5.33 -9.98
N ARG A 231 -12.78 -5.03 -10.68
CA ARG A 231 -12.39 -5.77 -11.90
C ARG A 231 -11.99 -7.22 -11.60
N PHE A 232 -11.51 -7.52 -10.40
CA PHE A 232 -11.14 -8.88 -10.00
C PHE A 232 -12.34 -9.83 -9.85
N VAL A 233 -13.55 -9.32 -9.65
CA VAL A 233 -14.77 -10.15 -9.51
C VAL A 233 -15.07 -10.87 -10.82
N THR A 234 -14.95 -10.17 -11.95
CA THR A 234 -15.34 -10.67 -13.28
C THR A 234 -14.17 -11.18 -14.12
N ALA A 235 -12.92 -10.94 -13.70
CA ALA A 235 -11.73 -11.21 -14.52
C ALA A 235 -11.26 -12.68 -14.49
N THR A 236 -10.75 -13.14 -15.63
CA THR A 236 -9.98 -14.38 -15.74
C THR A 236 -8.62 -14.27 -15.03
N PRO A 237 -7.96 -15.39 -14.65
CA PRO A 237 -6.64 -15.35 -14.01
C PRO A 237 -5.58 -14.56 -14.80
N THR A 238 -5.62 -14.61 -16.13
CA THR A 238 -4.72 -13.87 -17.02
C THR A 238 -5.00 -12.37 -17.01
N GLU A 239 -6.27 -11.97 -16.98
CA GLU A 239 -6.65 -10.56 -16.87
C GLU A 239 -6.33 -10.01 -15.48
N LYS A 240 -6.51 -10.79 -14.41
CA LYS A 240 -6.08 -10.43 -13.06
C LYS A 240 -4.60 -10.09 -13.00
N CYS A 241 -3.76 -10.85 -13.70
CA CYS A 241 -2.33 -10.54 -13.81
C CYS A 241 -2.11 -9.19 -14.51
N ARG A 242 -2.74 -8.95 -15.68
CA ARG A 242 -2.60 -7.67 -16.40
C ARG A 242 -3.08 -6.48 -15.58
N ILE A 243 -4.24 -6.59 -14.93
CA ILE A 243 -4.78 -5.55 -14.05
C ILE A 243 -3.80 -5.26 -12.92
N MET A 244 -3.27 -6.30 -12.27
CA MET A 244 -2.31 -6.14 -11.18
C MET A 244 -1.03 -5.44 -11.65
N GLU A 245 -0.48 -5.83 -12.80
CA GLU A 245 0.73 -5.23 -13.35
C GLU A 245 0.54 -3.74 -13.65
N VAL A 246 -0.57 -3.38 -14.29
CA VAL A 246 -0.90 -1.98 -14.58
C VAL A 246 -1.07 -1.18 -13.29
N ILE A 247 -1.80 -1.71 -12.31
CA ILE A 247 -2.03 -1.01 -11.04
C ILE A 247 -0.72 -0.83 -10.26
N ILE A 248 0.14 -1.85 -10.16
CA ILE A 248 1.45 -1.73 -9.50
C ILE A 248 2.30 -0.65 -10.17
N ASN A 249 2.32 -0.62 -11.51
CA ASN A 249 3.05 0.41 -12.26
C ASN A 249 2.48 1.81 -12.00
N LEU A 250 1.15 1.96 -11.91
CA LEU A 250 0.52 3.25 -11.59
C LEU A 250 0.79 3.68 -10.14
N LEU A 251 0.74 2.76 -9.17
CA LEU A 251 1.08 3.05 -7.78
C LEU A 251 2.54 3.50 -7.62
N SER A 252 3.45 2.99 -8.47
CA SER A 252 4.86 3.40 -8.46
C SER A 252 5.09 4.86 -8.91
N LEU A 253 4.09 5.49 -9.55
CA LEU A 253 4.12 6.89 -9.94
C LEU A 253 3.61 7.83 -8.83
N LEU A 254 2.97 7.30 -7.80
CA LEU A 254 2.36 8.09 -6.73
C LEU A 254 3.37 8.39 -5.61
N ASP A 255 3.01 9.34 -4.75
CA ASP A 255 3.78 9.62 -3.54
C ASP A 255 3.69 8.42 -2.60
N ARG A 256 4.84 7.96 -2.13
CA ARG A 256 4.96 6.79 -1.27
C ARG A 256 4.20 6.97 0.04
N ASN A 257 4.14 8.20 0.57
CA ASN A 257 3.40 8.51 1.80
C ASN A 257 1.88 8.34 1.66
N SER A 258 1.36 8.34 0.43
CA SER A 258 -0.06 8.11 0.16
C SER A 258 -0.46 6.63 0.21
N LEU A 259 0.53 5.72 0.19
CA LEU A 259 0.32 4.29 0.13
C LEU A 259 0.21 3.70 1.54
N SER A 260 -0.85 2.94 1.78
CA SER A 260 -1.03 2.22 3.04
C SER A 260 -0.25 0.90 3.03
N CYS A 261 0.60 0.70 4.04
CA CYS A 261 1.41 -0.51 4.20
C CYS A 261 0.54 -1.79 4.20
N LYS A 262 -0.59 -1.78 4.90
CA LYS A 262 -1.55 -2.90 4.93
C LYS A 262 -2.03 -3.28 3.52
N HIS A 263 -2.47 -2.29 2.74
CA HIS A 263 -3.00 -2.53 1.39
C HIS A 263 -1.91 -3.03 0.41
N LEU A 264 -0.66 -2.57 0.57
CA LEU A 264 0.46 -3.08 -0.22
C LEU A 264 0.76 -4.56 0.10
N PHE A 265 0.71 -4.96 1.38
CA PHE A 265 0.85 -6.37 1.76
C PHE A 265 -0.32 -7.23 1.30
N ASP A 266 -1.55 -6.74 1.37
CA ASP A 266 -2.73 -7.44 0.83
C ASP A 266 -2.59 -7.65 -0.68
N MET A 267 -2.16 -6.60 -1.40
CA MET A 267 -1.85 -6.69 -2.83
C MET A 267 -0.74 -7.69 -3.11
N PHE A 268 0.32 -7.74 -2.30
CA PHE A 268 1.42 -8.69 -2.45
C PHE A 268 0.98 -10.14 -2.24
N ARG A 269 0.11 -10.40 -1.27
CA ARG A 269 -0.47 -11.73 -1.03
C ARG A 269 -1.28 -12.19 -2.24
N VAL A 270 -2.11 -11.30 -2.79
CA VAL A 270 -2.88 -11.58 -4.01
C VAL A 270 -1.93 -11.81 -5.20
N ALA A 271 -0.96 -10.93 -5.41
CA ALA A 271 0.03 -11.05 -6.49
C ALA A 271 0.87 -12.33 -6.39
N SER A 272 1.20 -12.77 -5.17
CA SER A 272 1.95 -14.01 -4.94
C SER A 272 1.14 -15.26 -5.22
N SER A 273 -0.19 -15.20 -5.07
CA SER A 273 -1.10 -16.28 -5.48
C SER A 273 -1.27 -16.40 -7.00
N LEU A 274 -0.90 -15.35 -7.76
CA LEU A 274 -0.96 -15.34 -9.22
C LEU A 274 0.35 -15.91 -9.80
N GLU A 275 0.24 -17.04 -10.51
CA GLU A 275 1.40 -17.78 -11.02
C GLU A 275 2.16 -17.03 -12.14
N LYS A 276 1.43 -16.28 -12.98
CA LYS A 276 1.96 -15.65 -14.21
C LYS A 276 2.38 -14.19 -14.07
N ILE A 277 2.32 -13.60 -12.88
CA ILE A 277 2.68 -12.18 -12.71
C ILE A 277 4.18 -11.95 -12.98
N SER A 278 4.47 -10.86 -13.69
CA SER A 278 5.81 -10.37 -13.97
C SER A 278 6.72 -10.30 -12.73
N LYS A 279 7.96 -10.80 -12.89
CA LYS A 279 9.03 -10.66 -11.86
C LYS A 279 9.35 -9.20 -11.58
N HIS A 280 9.29 -8.34 -12.60
CA HIS A 280 9.52 -6.92 -12.45
C HIS A 280 8.46 -6.28 -11.56
N CYS A 281 7.17 -6.61 -11.77
CA CYS A 281 6.09 -6.09 -10.94
C CYS A 281 6.20 -6.55 -9.48
N LYS A 282 6.62 -7.80 -9.23
CA LYS A 282 6.93 -8.26 -7.86
C LYS A 282 8.04 -7.44 -7.22
N SER A 283 9.12 -7.15 -7.96
CA SER A 283 10.23 -6.34 -7.45
C SER A 283 9.82 -4.89 -7.17
N VAL A 284 8.98 -4.29 -8.03
CA VAL A 284 8.42 -2.95 -7.81
C VAL A 284 7.57 -2.94 -6.55
N LEU A 285 6.68 -3.92 -6.37
CA LEU A 285 5.84 -4.03 -5.18
C LEU A 285 6.67 -4.25 -3.90
N GLU A 286 7.70 -5.09 -3.94
CA GLU A 286 8.65 -5.25 -2.82
C GLU A 286 9.37 -3.94 -2.48
N THR A 287 9.69 -3.12 -3.49
CA THR A 287 10.30 -1.80 -3.28
C THR A 287 9.33 -0.83 -2.61
N LEU A 288 8.06 -0.84 -3.03
CA LEU A 288 7.01 -0.01 -2.42
C LEU A 288 6.75 -0.43 -0.96
N ILE A 289 6.67 -1.73 -0.69
CA ILE A 289 6.50 -2.26 0.67
C ILE A 289 7.72 -1.93 1.53
N GLY A 290 8.92 -2.13 1.00
CA GLY A 290 10.18 -1.78 1.66
C GLY A 290 10.18 -0.32 2.09
N SER A 291 9.70 0.59 1.24
CA SER A 291 9.61 2.02 1.61
C SER A 291 8.60 2.37 2.70
N GLN A 292 7.71 1.47 3.08
CA GLN A 292 6.70 1.68 4.13
C GLN A 292 6.88 0.71 5.31
N LEU A 293 8.06 0.09 5.42
CA LEU A 293 8.32 -0.97 6.40
C LEU A 293 8.28 -0.46 7.85
N ASP A 294 8.52 0.83 8.08
CA ASP A 294 8.42 1.48 9.40
C ASP A 294 6.97 1.57 9.92
N GLN A 295 5.98 1.34 9.06
CA GLN A 295 4.56 1.28 9.40
C GLN A 295 4.03 -0.17 9.46
N ALA A 296 4.88 -1.17 9.19
CA ALA A 296 4.46 -2.56 9.15
C ALA A 296 4.33 -3.17 10.57
N THR A 297 3.42 -4.12 10.71
CA THR A 297 3.29 -4.98 11.88
C THR A 297 3.92 -6.35 11.59
N ILE A 298 4.21 -7.11 12.66
CA ILE A 298 4.81 -8.45 12.55
C ILE A 298 3.93 -9.35 11.69
N ASP A 299 2.61 -9.31 11.88
CA ASP A 299 1.61 -10.11 11.14
C ASP A 299 1.72 -9.95 9.61
N PHE A 300 2.17 -8.79 9.14
CA PHE A 300 2.35 -8.55 7.71
C PHE A 300 3.59 -9.26 7.15
N LEU A 301 4.65 -9.41 7.94
CA LEU A 301 5.90 -10.08 7.56
C LEU A 301 5.80 -11.60 7.59
N LEU A 302 4.83 -12.15 8.34
CA LEU A 302 4.57 -13.60 8.45
C LEU A 302 3.91 -14.16 7.18
N VAL A 303 4.64 -14.13 6.06
CA VAL A 303 4.19 -14.63 4.75
C VAL A 303 4.71 -16.05 4.52
N PRO A 304 3.84 -17.03 4.17
CA PRO A 304 4.29 -18.38 3.85
C PRO A 304 5.22 -18.45 2.62
N PRO A 305 6.14 -19.42 2.55
CA PRO A 305 7.02 -19.57 1.40
C PRO A 305 6.26 -19.98 0.13
N PRO A 306 6.68 -19.49 -1.06
CA PRO A 306 5.99 -19.73 -2.34
C PRO A 306 6.06 -21.17 -2.88
N ARG A 307 6.85 -22.05 -2.26
CA ARG A 307 7.01 -23.47 -2.64
C ARG A 307 7.11 -24.31 -1.37
N LYS A 308 6.82 -25.62 -1.45
CA LYS A 308 6.93 -26.63 -0.37
C LYS A 308 8.33 -26.68 0.26
N LYS A 309 8.68 -25.63 1.00
CA LYS A 309 9.89 -25.51 1.79
C LYS A 309 9.51 -25.81 3.23
N HIS A 310 10.42 -26.42 3.97
CA HIS A 310 10.13 -26.93 5.31
C HIS A 310 10.06 -25.85 6.39
N TYR A 311 10.55 -24.64 6.10
CA TYR A 311 10.46 -23.50 7.02
C TYR A 311 9.11 -22.78 6.89
N MET A 312 8.64 -22.16 7.98
CA MET A 312 7.26 -21.65 8.09
C MET A 312 7.02 -20.34 7.31
N TYR A 313 8.02 -19.46 7.19
CA TYR A 313 7.88 -18.11 6.62
C TYR A 313 8.94 -17.75 5.56
N ASP A 314 8.62 -16.88 4.59
CA ASP A 314 9.55 -16.45 3.54
C ASP A 314 10.58 -15.43 4.03
N MET A 315 11.66 -15.92 4.63
CA MET A 315 12.81 -15.10 5.06
C MET A 315 13.44 -14.28 3.92
N ASN A 316 13.41 -14.81 2.69
CA ASN A 316 14.01 -14.12 1.55
C ASN A 316 13.20 -12.89 1.16
N LEU A 317 11.88 -12.89 1.39
CA LEU A 317 11.05 -11.72 1.23
C LEU A 317 11.49 -10.63 2.21
N VAL A 318 11.59 -10.95 3.50
CA VAL A 318 12.00 -9.98 4.53
C VAL A 318 13.39 -9.40 4.23
N LEU A 319 14.34 -10.22 3.81
CA LEU A 319 15.66 -9.74 3.35
C LEU A 319 15.53 -8.72 2.21
N ARG A 320 14.70 -8.98 1.20
CA ARG A 320 14.48 -8.05 0.07
C ARG A 320 13.78 -6.77 0.52
N LEU A 321 12.78 -6.86 1.40
CA LEU A 321 12.04 -5.69 1.91
C LEU A 321 12.94 -4.75 2.73
N VAL A 322 13.76 -5.31 3.63
CA VAL A 322 14.68 -4.50 4.44
C VAL A 322 15.79 -3.91 3.58
N ASN A 323 16.31 -4.64 2.59
CA ASN A 323 17.27 -4.08 1.64
C ASN A 323 16.66 -2.94 0.82
N ALA A 324 15.40 -3.07 0.38
CA ALA A 324 14.69 -1.99 -0.30
C ALA A 324 14.51 -0.76 0.60
N PHE A 325 14.19 -0.96 1.88
CA PHE A 325 14.13 0.12 2.88
C PHE A 325 15.49 0.82 3.07
N GLN A 326 16.58 0.06 3.17
CA GLN A 326 17.93 0.60 3.33
C GLN A 326 18.38 1.40 2.10
N ASN A 327 18.05 0.93 0.89
CA ASN A 327 18.33 1.67 -0.34
C ASN A 327 17.61 3.03 -0.36
N GLU A 328 16.39 3.11 0.17
CA GLU A 328 15.65 4.37 0.27
C GLU A 328 16.23 5.30 1.33
N LEU A 329 16.71 4.76 2.45
CA LEU A 329 17.30 5.54 3.54
C LEU A 329 18.53 6.36 3.13
N SER A 330 19.23 5.92 2.08
CA SER A 330 20.35 6.67 1.51
C SER A 330 19.97 8.09 1.04
N CYS A 331 18.67 8.34 0.80
CA CYS A 331 18.14 9.63 0.36
C CYS A 331 17.52 10.47 1.50
N CYS A 332 17.04 9.84 2.60
CA CYS A 332 16.33 10.52 3.70
C CYS A 332 16.59 9.83 5.05
N SER A 333 17.50 10.38 5.85
CA SER A 333 17.99 9.78 7.11
C SER A 333 17.05 10.02 8.31
N SER A 334 15.89 9.36 8.36
CA SER A 334 15.09 9.34 9.60
C SER A 334 15.51 8.18 10.50
N LEU A 335 16.35 8.48 11.51
CA LEU A 335 16.72 7.51 12.55
C LEU A 335 15.49 6.92 13.26
N VAL A 336 14.40 7.68 13.36
CA VAL A 336 13.14 7.20 13.96
C VAL A 336 12.54 6.07 13.13
N ARG A 337 12.49 6.20 11.80
CA ARG A 337 12.00 5.14 10.90
C ARG A 337 12.91 3.90 10.98
N LEU A 338 14.22 4.12 10.97
CA LEU A 338 15.20 3.04 11.09
C LEU A 338 15.03 2.25 12.39
N ARG A 339 14.82 2.93 13.51
CA ARG A 339 14.60 2.29 14.81
C ARG A 339 13.31 1.49 14.86
N LYS A 340 12.22 2.00 14.25
CA LYS A 340 10.97 1.23 14.11
C LYS A 340 11.19 -0.06 13.34
N VAL A 341 11.86 0.01 12.18
CA VAL A 341 12.20 -1.19 11.39
C VAL A 341 13.13 -2.14 12.15
N GLY A 342 14.10 -1.62 12.91
CA GLY A 342 14.93 -2.42 13.82
C GLY A 342 14.10 -3.21 14.84
N SER A 343 13.19 -2.53 15.53
CA SER A 343 12.30 -3.18 16.51
C SER A 343 11.37 -4.22 15.87
N LEU A 344 10.89 -3.97 14.65
CA LEU A 344 10.06 -4.89 13.88
C LEU A 344 10.86 -6.14 13.49
N LEU A 345 12.08 -5.95 12.98
CA LEU A 345 12.95 -7.06 12.58
C LEU A 345 13.37 -7.91 13.78
N ASP A 346 13.70 -7.29 14.92
CA ASP A 346 14.05 -8.02 16.14
C ASP A 346 12.86 -8.86 16.65
N SER A 347 11.64 -8.33 16.53
CA SER A 347 10.42 -9.07 16.88
C SER A 347 10.14 -10.23 15.93
N TYR A 348 10.38 -10.02 14.63
CA TYR A 348 10.31 -11.07 13.62
C TYR A 348 11.38 -12.16 13.88
N LEU A 349 12.60 -11.76 14.26
CA LEU A 349 13.70 -12.69 14.59
C LEU A 349 13.34 -13.62 15.74
N VAL A 350 12.66 -13.11 16.78
CA VAL A 350 12.16 -13.94 17.89
C VAL A 350 11.18 -15.00 17.38
N GLU A 351 10.21 -14.62 16.54
CA GLU A 351 9.22 -15.56 16.00
C GLU A 351 9.86 -16.66 15.14
N VAL A 352 10.81 -16.30 14.26
CA VAL A 352 11.43 -17.26 13.34
C VAL A 352 12.53 -18.10 13.99
N SER A 353 13.06 -17.66 15.14
CA SER A 353 14.11 -18.40 15.87
C SER A 353 13.66 -19.76 16.38
N ALA A 354 12.36 -19.95 16.57
CA ALA A 354 11.76 -21.21 16.99
C ALA A 354 11.64 -22.25 15.85
N ASP A 355 11.86 -21.86 14.59
CA ASP A 355 11.75 -22.77 13.44
C ASP A 355 12.97 -23.71 13.35
N SER A 356 12.73 -25.01 13.52
CA SER A 356 13.77 -26.05 13.46
C SER A 356 14.39 -26.23 12.07
N TYR A 357 13.74 -25.76 11.00
CA TYR A 357 14.24 -25.85 9.63
C TYR A 357 15.05 -24.62 9.19
N LEU A 358 15.21 -23.63 10.07
CA LEU A 358 15.94 -22.41 9.76
C LEU A 358 17.46 -22.64 9.78
N THR A 359 18.13 -22.44 8.64
CA THR A 359 19.58 -22.64 8.51
C THR A 359 20.39 -21.52 9.18
N PRO A 360 21.56 -21.82 9.79
CA PRO A 360 22.39 -20.83 10.48
C PRO A 360 22.81 -19.66 9.59
N SER A 361 23.10 -19.95 8.32
CA SER A 361 23.45 -18.94 7.31
C SER A 361 22.35 -17.90 7.08
N LYS A 362 21.09 -18.32 7.05
CA LYS A 362 19.95 -17.43 6.84
C LYS A 362 19.63 -16.62 8.08
N PHE A 363 19.69 -17.27 9.26
CA PHE A 363 19.50 -16.57 10.52
C PHE A 363 20.58 -15.50 10.72
N ALA A 364 21.85 -15.84 10.48
CA ALA A 364 22.96 -14.88 10.52
C ALA A 364 22.75 -13.70 9.55
N ALA A 365 22.25 -13.96 8.33
CA ALA A 365 21.97 -12.91 7.36
C ALA A 365 20.88 -11.92 7.83
N LEU A 366 19.83 -12.41 8.51
CA LEU A 366 18.78 -11.55 9.07
C LEU A 366 19.27 -10.75 10.27
N VAL A 367 20.04 -11.39 11.16
CA VAL A 367 20.62 -10.75 12.36
C VAL A 367 21.56 -9.60 11.99
N LEU A 368 22.39 -9.80 10.96
CA LEU A 368 23.39 -8.83 10.47
C LEU A 368 22.83 -7.80 9.47
N LEU A 369 21.52 -7.82 9.20
CA LEU A 369 20.90 -7.06 8.13
C LEU A 369 20.85 -5.55 8.36
N LEU A 370 20.76 -5.13 9.61
CA LEU A 370 20.64 -3.72 10.02
C LEU A 370 21.86 -3.28 10.84
N PRO A 371 22.29 -2.01 10.71
CA PRO A 371 23.40 -1.46 11.47
C PRO A 371 23.04 -1.33 12.96
N ASP A 372 24.08 -1.21 13.80
CA ASP A 372 23.93 -1.02 15.26
C ASP A 372 23.10 0.24 15.59
N SER A 373 23.17 1.29 14.77
CA SER A 373 22.38 2.53 14.95
C SER A 373 20.87 2.32 14.84
N ALA A 374 20.41 1.22 14.25
CA ALA A 374 19.00 0.86 14.16
C ALA A 374 18.41 0.36 15.48
N ARG A 375 19.25 0.03 16.47
CA ARG A 375 18.82 -0.58 17.73
C ARG A 375 19.19 0.30 18.92
N GLU A 376 18.18 0.61 19.74
CA GLU A 376 18.37 1.28 21.03
C GLU A 376 18.74 0.26 22.13
N SER A 377 18.12 -0.92 22.13
CA SER A 377 18.49 -2.05 22.98
C SER A 377 18.70 -3.31 22.14
N HIS A 378 19.55 -4.21 22.61
CA HIS A 378 19.78 -5.50 21.96
C HIS A 378 19.05 -6.66 22.66
N ASP A 379 18.14 -6.38 23.61
CA ASP A 379 17.52 -7.41 24.45
C ASP A 379 16.65 -8.39 23.64
N ARG A 380 15.83 -7.88 22.71
CA ARG A 380 15.01 -8.73 21.82
C ARG A 380 15.88 -9.53 20.85
N LEU A 381 16.95 -8.92 20.35
CA LEU A 381 17.90 -9.62 19.48
C LEU A 381 18.62 -10.74 20.25
N PHE A 382 19.03 -10.49 21.50
CA PHE A 382 19.60 -11.50 22.38
C PHE A 382 18.61 -12.63 22.63
N GLN A 383 17.35 -12.32 22.93
CA GLN A 383 16.29 -13.32 23.10
C GLN A 383 16.14 -14.19 21.85
N ALA A 384 16.12 -13.60 20.66
CA ALA A 384 16.02 -14.35 19.41
C ALA A 384 17.23 -15.29 19.20
N ILE A 385 18.44 -14.81 19.48
CA ILE A 385 19.67 -15.62 19.35
C ILE A 385 19.65 -16.77 20.37
N ASP A 386 19.24 -16.51 21.61
CA ASP A 386 19.16 -17.51 22.66
C ASP A 386 18.16 -18.63 22.32
N ILE A 387 16.95 -18.28 21.88
CA ILE A 387 15.95 -19.25 21.40
C ILE A 387 16.51 -20.05 20.23
N TYR A 388 17.16 -19.39 19.27
CA TYR A 388 17.75 -20.07 18.11
C TYR A 388 18.82 -21.09 18.52
N LEU A 389 19.76 -20.70 19.38
CA LEU A 389 20.79 -21.62 19.91
C LEU A 389 20.19 -22.74 20.77
N GLN A 390 19.04 -22.49 21.40
CA GLN A 390 18.32 -23.52 22.16
C GLN A 390 17.69 -24.57 21.27
N VAL A 391 17.09 -24.18 20.14
CA VAL A 391 16.44 -25.08 19.18
C VAL A 391 17.46 -25.78 18.28
N HIS A 392 18.57 -25.11 17.93
CA HIS A 392 19.56 -25.58 16.97
C HIS A 392 20.87 -26.02 17.65
N GLY A 393 20.82 -27.16 18.35
CA GLY A 393 21.98 -27.70 19.08
C GLY A 393 23.17 -28.16 18.20
N GLY A 394 22.97 -28.33 16.88
CA GLY A 394 23.97 -28.85 15.94
C GLY A 394 24.86 -27.80 15.25
N ILE A 395 24.82 -26.55 15.67
CA ILE A 395 25.56 -25.44 15.04
C ILE A 395 27.05 -25.48 15.41
N CYS A 396 27.94 -25.25 14.44
CA CYS A 396 29.38 -25.20 14.71
C CYS A 396 29.81 -23.90 15.44
N GLU A 397 30.92 -23.94 16.17
CA GLU A 397 31.39 -22.77 16.93
C GLU A 397 31.63 -21.53 16.06
N ALA A 398 32.10 -21.69 14.82
CA ALA A 398 32.29 -20.57 13.89
C ALA A 398 30.96 -19.86 13.53
N GLU A 399 29.89 -20.63 13.33
CA GLU A 399 28.56 -20.09 13.05
C GLU A 399 27.93 -19.44 14.29
N LYS A 400 28.09 -20.05 15.47
CA LYS A 400 27.65 -19.44 16.74
C LYS A 400 28.34 -18.09 16.95
N MET A 401 29.66 -18.04 16.74
CA MET A 401 30.43 -16.80 16.84
C MET A 401 29.93 -15.73 15.86
N ARG A 402 29.65 -16.10 14.61
CA ARG A 402 29.11 -15.16 13.60
C ARG A 402 27.74 -14.60 13.98
N ILE A 403 26.84 -15.43 14.50
CA ILE A 403 25.50 -14.99 14.92
C ILE A 403 25.62 -14.07 16.13
N CYS A 404 26.42 -14.47 17.13
CA CYS A 404 26.56 -13.72 18.37
C CYS A 404 27.39 -12.44 18.22
N SER A 405 28.23 -12.32 17.18
CA SER A 405 28.99 -11.09 16.92
C SER A 405 28.13 -9.87 16.58
N ALA A 406 26.84 -10.07 16.27
CA ALA A 406 25.90 -8.97 16.03
C ALA A 406 25.42 -8.27 17.32
N LEU A 407 25.67 -8.87 18.49
CA LEU A 407 25.25 -8.30 19.76
C LEU A 407 26.22 -7.20 20.22
N ASN A 408 25.66 -6.03 20.50
CA ASN A 408 26.34 -4.96 21.21
C ASN A 408 26.05 -5.08 22.71
N TYR A 409 27.01 -5.61 23.45
CA TYR A 409 26.86 -5.89 24.88
C TYR A 409 26.62 -4.64 25.75
N ALA A 410 27.01 -3.45 25.27
CA ALA A 410 26.73 -2.19 25.99
C ALA A 410 25.23 -1.84 26.00
N LYS A 411 24.50 -2.24 24.94
CA LYS A 411 23.07 -2.00 24.74
C LYS A 411 22.16 -3.07 25.33
N LEU A 412 22.73 -4.06 26.03
CA LEU A 412 21.97 -5.06 26.75
C LEU A 412 21.56 -4.55 28.14
N SER A 413 20.39 -4.95 28.61
CA SER A 413 19.98 -4.76 30.00
C SER A 413 20.82 -5.62 30.94
N THR A 414 20.84 -5.23 32.22
CA THR A 414 21.56 -5.97 33.27
C THR A 414 21.02 -7.39 33.45
N ASP A 415 19.73 -7.60 33.23
CA ASP A 415 19.09 -8.92 33.29
C ASP A 415 19.50 -9.79 32.10
N ALA A 416 19.54 -9.23 30.88
CA ALA A 416 20.03 -9.93 29.70
C ALA A 416 21.51 -10.32 29.83
N LEU A 417 22.36 -9.42 30.37
CA LEU A 417 23.77 -9.72 30.64
C LEU A 417 23.93 -10.85 31.68
N ARG A 418 23.12 -10.86 32.74
CA ARG A 418 23.11 -11.93 33.75
C ARG A 418 22.69 -13.26 33.13
N HIS A 419 21.71 -13.25 32.24
CA HIS A 419 21.27 -14.44 31.52
C HIS A 419 22.38 -14.97 30.61
N LEU A 420 23.01 -14.08 29.83
CA LEU A 420 24.11 -14.42 28.93
C LEU A 420 25.31 -15.01 29.68
N ALA A 421 25.69 -14.44 30.83
CA ALA A 421 26.81 -14.93 31.64
C ALA A 421 26.58 -16.35 32.21
N ARG A 422 25.32 -16.76 32.40
CA ARG A 422 24.94 -18.08 32.92
C ARG A 422 24.68 -19.11 31.81
N ASN A 423 24.61 -18.68 30.56
CA ASN A 423 24.18 -19.52 29.46
C ASN A 423 25.35 -20.26 28.80
N SER A 424 25.44 -21.57 29.03
CA SER A 424 26.50 -22.43 28.49
C SER A 424 26.41 -22.70 26.99
N LYS A 425 25.30 -22.31 26.33
CA LYS A 425 25.12 -22.49 24.88
C LYS A 425 25.85 -21.42 24.05
N PHE A 426 26.19 -20.30 24.67
CA PHE A 426 26.96 -19.24 24.03
C PHE A 426 28.47 -19.57 24.05
N PRO A 427 29.23 -19.15 23.03
CA PRO A 427 30.68 -19.31 23.03
C PRO A 427 31.33 -18.68 24.27
N SER A 428 32.31 -19.35 24.87
CA SER A 428 32.95 -18.91 26.13
C SER A 428 33.53 -17.50 26.06
N ARG A 429 34.11 -17.12 24.92
CA ARG A 429 34.63 -15.76 24.67
C ARG A 429 33.55 -14.68 24.81
N ILE A 430 32.31 -15.01 24.44
CA ILE A 430 31.17 -14.09 24.47
C ILE A 430 30.59 -13.99 25.88
N ALA A 431 30.51 -15.11 26.59
CA ALA A 431 30.12 -15.13 28.00
C ALA A 431 31.02 -14.25 28.87
N ILE A 432 32.35 -14.30 28.64
CA ILE A 432 33.32 -13.44 29.33
C ILE A 432 33.10 -11.96 29.01
N GLN A 433 32.86 -11.62 27.74
CA GLN A 433 32.63 -10.24 27.34
C GLN A 433 31.32 -9.66 27.88
N GLY A 434 30.28 -10.49 28.02
CA GLY A 434 29.06 -10.11 28.73
C GLY A 434 29.31 -9.85 30.23
N PHE A 435 30.10 -10.69 30.87
CA PHE A 435 30.46 -10.53 32.28
C PHE A 435 31.25 -9.24 32.55
N ILE A 436 32.22 -8.91 31.70
CA ILE A 436 33.00 -7.65 31.80
C ILE A 436 32.07 -6.44 31.69
N ASN A 437 31.13 -6.44 30.74
CA ASN A 437 30.17 -5.34 30.58
C ASN A 437 29.15 -5.25 31.72
N GLN A 438 28.81 -6.38 32.36
CA GLN A 438 27.99 -6.37 33.56
C GLN A 438 28.73 -5.68 34.72
N GLN A 439 30.01 -5.98 34.91
CA GLN A 439 30.83 -5.37 35.96
C GLN A 439 30.98 -3.86 35.75
N SER A 440 31.35 -3.42 34.55
CA SER A 440 31.51 -1.98 34.26
C SER A 440 30.21 -1.19 34.39
N LYS A 441 29.05 -1.78 34.04
CA LYS A 441 27.74 -1.12 34.19
C LYS A 441 27.32 -1.00 35.66
N LEU A 442 27.69 -1.97 36.50
CA LEU A 442 27.51 -1.87 37.95
C LEU A 442 28.44 -0.82 38.56
N GLU A 443 29.72 -0.79 38.17
CA GLU A 443 30.69 0.22 38.62
C GLU A 443 30.26 1.65 38.26
N ASN A 444 29.77 1.89 37.03
CA ASN A 444 29.23 3.18 36.62
C ASN A 444 27.99 3.61 37.43
N LEU A 445 27.13 2.66 37.82
CA LEU A 445 25.99 2.95 38.71
C LEU A 445 26.47 3.33 40.12
N PHE A 446 27.53 2.68 40.63
CA PHE A 446 28.14 3.02 41.92
C PHE A 446 28.87 4.38 41.90
N GLU A 447 29.53 4.75 40.80
CA GLU A 447 30.17 6.07 40.64
C GLU A 447 29.17 7.22 40.45
N GLY A 448 28.08 6.99 39.70
CA GLY A 448 26.99 7.96 39.59
C GLY A 448 26.31 8.27 40.93
N GLN A 449 26.35 7.33 41.87
CA GLN A 449 25.79 7.49 43.22
C GLN A 449 26.74 8.26 44.16
N LYS A 450 28.07 8.11 44.01
CA LYS A 450 29.07 8.90 44.75
C LYS A 450 29.02 10.40 44.43
N HIS A 451 28.62 10.78 43.21
CA HIS A 451 28.49 12.19 42.83
C HIS A 451 27.28 12.91 43.45
N ILE A 452 26.25 12.18 43.90
CA ILE A 452 25.09 12.77 44.61
C ILE A 452 25.43 12.98 46.10
N ASP A 453 26.26 12.11 46.67
CA ASP A 453 26.64 12.18 48.09
C ASP A 453 27.74 13.21 48.40
N THR A 454 28.29 13.91 47.40
CA THR A 454 29.37 14.90 47.59
C THR A 454 28.86 16.32 47.96
N PHE A 455 27.54 16.57 47.99
CA PHE A 455 26.96 17.87 48.36
C PHE A 455 26.54 18.01 49.84
N SER A 456 26.95 17.11 50.73
CA SER A 456 26.72 17.30 52.17
C SER A 456 27.87 16.79 53.02
N GLY A 457 28.57 17.75 53.62
CA GLY A 457 29.37 17.54 54.82
C GLY A 457 30.87 17.47 54.61
N SER A 458 31.50 18.63 54.46
CA SER A 458 32.90 18.84 54.84
C SER A 458 33.11 18.55 56.34
N ILE A 459 34.15 17.80 56.69
CA ILE A 459 35.09 18.08 57.79
C ILE A 459 36.37 17.26 57.53
N SER A 460 37.46 17.99 57.48
CA SER A 460 38.85 17.56 57.35
C SER A 460 39.39 16.99 58.66
N ILE A 461 40.18 15.92 58.57
CA ILE A 461 41.28 15.63 59.50
C ILE A 461 42.45 15.10 58.67
N GLU A 462 43.55 15.85 58.68
CA GLU A 462 44.87 15.44 58.21
C GLU A 462 45.46 14.38 59.16
N GLU A 463 46.08 13.33 58.62
CA GLU A 463 47.34 12.84 59.19
C GLU A 463 48.16 12.06 58.15
N SER A 464 49.46 12.29 58.22
CA SER A 464 50.50 11.86 57.29
C SER A 464 51.08 10.49 57.68
N ILE A 465 51.66 9.75 56.71
CA ILE A 465 52.95 9.00 56.82
C ILE A 465 53.23 8.20 55.53
N LYS A 466 54.31 8.63 54.85
CA LYS A 466 55.40 7.96 54.10
C LYS A 466 55.17 6.73 53.20
N GLU A 467 55.72 6.87 52.00
CA GLU A 467 56.05 5.87 50.99
C GLU A 467 57.10 4.83 51.46
N ASN A 468 56.98 3.60 50.97
CA ASN A 468 58.13 2.82 50.51
C ASN A 468 57.72 1.71 49.52
N GLU A 469 58.57 1.50 48.51
CA GLU A 469 58.39 0.59 47.37
C GLU A 469 58.64 -0.90 47.67
N ASN A 470 58.18 -1.73 46.72
CA ASN A 470 58.56 -3.11 46.37
C ASN A 470 58.06 -4.28 47.25
N SER A 471 57.12 -5.07 46.71
CA SER A 471 57.41 -6.37 46.04
C SER A 471 56.14 -7.17 45.78
N ASP A 472 56.14 -7.92 44.68
CA ASP A 472 55.13 -8.90 44.27
C ASP A 472 54.71 -9.84 45.41
N GLN A 473 53.40 -9.92 45.66
CA GLN A 473 52.75 -11.17 46.08
C GLN A 473 51.22 -11.09 45.97
N VAL A 474 50.68 -12.00 45.16
CA VAL A 474 49.27 -12.37 45.10
C VAL A 474 48.82 -12.83 46.49
N LEU A 475 47.94 -12.07 47.14
CA LEU A 475 47.25 -12.48 48.36
C LEU A 475 45.77 -12.14 48.27
N VAL A 476 44.94 -13.20 48.19
CA VAL A 476 43.48 -13.15 48.23
C VAL A 476 43.05 -12.62 49.60
N TYR A 477 42.51 -11.41 49.67
CA TYR A 477 41.77 -10.95 50.85
C TYR A 477 40.27 -11.09 50.62
N ALA A 478 39.70 -12.16 51.17
CA ALA A 478 38.29 -12.19 51.54
C ALA A 478 38.09 -11.24 52.75
N LYS A 479 37.85 -9.95 52.48
CA LYS A 479 37.46 -9.00 53.51
C LYS A 479 35.95 -9.08 53.70
N ARG A 480 35.49 -9.75 54.76
CA ARG A 480 34.14 -9.51 55.30
C ARG A 480 34.12 -8.06 55.76
N VAL A 481 33.30 -7.24 55.12
CA VAL A 481 32.98 -5.90 55.58
C VAL A 481 31.68 -6.01 56.34
N ASP A 482 31.76 -6.06 57.66
CA ASP A 482 30.65 -5.70 58.53
C ASP A 482 30.43 -4.19 58.38
N VAL A 483 29.20 -3.81 58.02
CA VAL A 483 28.75 -2.40 57.90
C VAL A 483 28.00 -2.06 59.19
N PRO A 484 28.53 -1.20 60.08
CA PRO A 484 27.72 -0.62 61.14
C PRO A 484 27.16 0.74 60.69
N GLY A 485 25.87 0.98 60.94
CA GLY A 485 25.33 2.35 61.00
C GLY A 485 24.16 2.73 60.10
N LYS A 486 23.60 1.82 59.28
CA LYS A 486 22.35 2.10 58.51
C LYS A 486 21.19 1.13 58.79
N THR A 487 21.43 0.04 59.51
CA THR A 487 20.40 -0.94 59.89
C THR A 487 19.44 -0.39 60.95
N GLU A 488 19.91 0.42 61.90
CA GLU A 488 19.05 0.98 62.96
C GLU A 488 18.03 2.02 62.45
N GLN A 489 18.33 2.78 61.37
CA GLN A 489 17.35 3.71 60.79
C GLN A 489 16.29 3.02 59.93
N LEU A 490 16.60 1.87 59.31
CA LEU A 490 15.64 1.08 58.54
C LEU A 490 14.69 0.30 59.46
N GLU A 491 15.18 -0.15 60.63
CA GLU A 491 14.33 -0.82 61.64
C GLU A 491 13.28 0.12 62.27
N VAL A 492 13.54 1.43 62.32
CA VAL A 492 12.57 2.43 62.81
C VAL A 492 11.50 2.77 61.76
N GLN A 493 11.76 2.56 60.46
CA GLN A 493 10.81 2.86 59.37
C GLN A 493 9.91 1.67 58.96
N LEU A 494 10.32 0.44 59.28
CA LEU A 494 9.57 -0.79 59.00
C LEU A 494 8.17 -0.85 59.67
N PRO A 495 8.00 -0.44 60.94
CA PRO A 495 6.68 -0.42 61.59
C PRO A 495 5.71 0.60 60.96
N GLY A 496 6.23 1.74 60.50
CA GLY A 496 5.44 2.78 59.84
C GLY A 496 4.93 2.39 58.46
N MET A 497 5.73 1.64 57.68
CA MET A 497 5.29 1.08 56.39
C MET A 497 4.29 -0.07 56.57
N GLN A 498 4.46 -0.92 57.58
CA GLN A 498 3.50 -2.00 57.87
C GLN A 498 2.13 -1.45 58.32
N PHE A 499 2.08 -0.34 59.05
CA PHE A 499 0.82 0.32 59.41
C PHE A 499 0.07 0.87 58.18
N ARG A 500 0.78 1.44 57.21
CA ARG A 500 0.16 1.97 55.98
C ARG A 500 -0.33 0.87 55.02
N VAL A 501 0.37 -0.27 54.96
CA VAL A 501 -0.07 -1.43 54.17
C VAL A 501 -1.33 -2.05 54.77
N THR A 502 -1.42 -2.15 56.10
CA THR A 502 -2.63 -2.67 56.77
C THR A 502 -3.84 -1.73 56.68
N GLU A 503 -3.64 -0.40 56.58
CA GLU A 503 -4.71 0.54 56.22
C GLU A 503 -5.18 0.39 54.76
N LEU A 504 -4.25 0.21 53.82
CA LEU A 504 -4.57 0.01 52.40
C LEU A 504 -5.32 -1.31 52.15
N ASP A 505 -4.96 -2.38 52.87
CA ASP A 505 -5.67 -3.66 52.79
C ASP A 505 -7.08 -3.59 53.39
N LYS A 506 -7.29 -2.78 54.44
CA LYS A 506 -8.63 -2.47 54.94
C LYS A 506 -9.48 -1.70 53.93
N PHE A 507 -8.86 -0.79 53.18
CA PHE A 507 -9.54 -0.02 52.12
C PHE A 507 -9.86 -0.88 50.88
N SER A 508 -9.00 -1.84 50.52
CA SER A 508 -9.28 -2.76 49.41
C SER A 508 -10.40 -3.75 49.75
N GLY A 509 -10.48 -4.18 51.01
CA GLY A 509 -11.57 -5.02 51.52
C GLY A 509 -12.94 -4.35 51.41
N THR A 510 -13.04 -3.05 51.74
CA THR A 510 -14.29 -2.29 51.61
C THR A 510 -14.74 -2.12 50.16
N ILE A 511 -13.81 -1.90 49.23
CA ILE A 511 -14.10 -1.81 47.78
C ILE A 511 -14.59 -3.17 47.23
N HIS A 512 -13.98 -4.28 47.66
CA HIS A 512 -14.41 -5.61 47.24
C HIS A 512 -15.81 -5.97 47.77
N THR A 513 -16.17 -5.57 49.00
CA THR A 513 -17.54 -5.74 49.51
C THR A 513 -18.57 -4.85 48.81
N GLN A 514 -18.18 -3.68 48.30
CA GLN A 514 -19.08 -2.80 47.52
C GLN A 514 -19.30 -3.33 46.10
N ILE A 515 -18.30 -3.95 45.47
CA ILE A 515 -18.41 -4.58 44.15
C ILE A 515 -19.23 -5.88 44.20
N GLY A 516 -19.25 -6.58 45.34
CA GLY A 516 -20.04 -7.80 45.53
C GLY A 516 -21.57 -7.59 45.64
N ASN A 517 -22.03 -6.37 45.91
CA ASN A 517 -23.45 -6.08 46.19
C ASN A 517 -24.21 -5.42 45.03
N ILE A 518 -23.68 -5.42 43.81
CA ILE A 518 -24.38 -4.90 42.62
C ILE A 518 -25.26 -6.01 42.00
N PRO A 519 -26.60 -5.90 41.96
CA PRO A 519 -27.45 -6.93 41.38
C PRO A 519 -27.32 -6.96 39.85
N ARG A 520 -27.03 -8.15 39.32
CA ARG A 520 -27.04 -8.44 37.88
C ARG A 520 -28.46 -8.39 37.34
N THR A 521 -28.76 -7.40 36.50
CA THR A 521 -29.88 -7.49 35.57
C THR A 521 -29.47 -7.06 34.15
N ARG A 522 -29.82 -7.95 33.22
CA ARG A 522 -29.95 -7.80 31.76
C ARG A 522 -28.66 -7.79 30.93
N LEU A 523 -28.37 -8.95 30.32
CA LEU A 523 -28.40 -9.11 28.86
C LEU A 523 -28.17 -10.59 28.50
N SER A 524 -29.28 -11.29 28.35
CA SER A 524 -29.39 -12.56 27.62
C SER A 524 -29.93 -12.26 26.22
N SER A 525 -29.12 -12.42 25.17
CA SER A 525 -29.60 -12.80 23.84
C SER A 525 -28.43 -13.14 22.89
N LEU A 526 -28.39 -14.41 22.46
CA LEU A 526 -27.76 -14.97 21.24
C LEU A 526 -26.25 -14.70 21.02
N GLY A 527 -25.39 -15.68 20.72
CA GLY A 527 -25.57 -17.08 20.37
C GLY A 527 -24.18 -17.69 20.11
N ASN A 528 -24.06 -18.96 20.46
CA ASN A 528 -22.85 -19.77 20.53
C ASN A 528 -21.96 -19.75 19.29
N ASN A 529 -20.64 -19.63 19.50
CA ASN A 529 -19.63 -20.60 19.04
C ASN A 529 -18.21 -20.18 19.48
N ALA A 530 -17.76 -20.68 20.63
CA ALA A 530 -16.34 -20.80 20.94
C ALA A 530 -16.13 -21.98 21.89
N ARG A 531 -15.44 -23.02 21.42
CA ARG A 531 -15.01 -24.16 22.23
C ARG A 531 -13.85 -23.72 23.12
N PHE A 532 -13.99 -23.86 24.43
CA PHE A 532 -12.91 -23.68 25.40
C PHE A 532 -12.13 -24.99 25.55
N LEU A 533 -10.79 -24.92 25.45
CA LEU A 533 -9.88 -25.99 25.86
C LEU A 533 -9.60 -25.87 27.38
N PRO A 534 -9.47 -27.01 28.09
CA PRO A 534 -9.49 -27.03 29.54
C PRO A 534 -8.15 -26.64 30.19
N LYS A 535 -8.28 -25.99 31.36
CA LYS A 535 -7.23 -25.71 32.33
C LYS A 535 -6.51 -27.00 32.73
N LEU A 536 -5.18 -26.97 32.68
CA LEU A 536 -4.33 -27.91 33.40
C LEU A 536 -4.23 -27.44 34.86
N CYS A 537 -4.67 -28.29 35.78
CA CYS A 537 -4.37 -28.22 37.20
C CYS A 537 -3.38 -29.33 37.54
N SER A 538 -2.24 -28.94 38.12
CA SER A 538 -1.51 -29.55 39.25
C SER A 538 -0.03 -29.19 39.14
#